data_AF-A0AAW5UJR3-F1
#
_entry.id   AF-A0AAW5UJR3-F1
#
_cell.length_a   1.000
_cell.length_b   1.000
_cell.length_c   1.000
_cell.angle_alpha   90.00
_cell.angle_beta   90.00
_cell.angle_gamma   90.00
#
_symmetry.space_group_name_H-M   'P 1'
#
loop_
_entity.id
_entity.type
_entity.pdbx_description
1 polymer ?
#
loop_
_entity_poly.entity_id
_entity_poly.type
_entity_poly.pdbx_seq_one_letter_code
_entity_poly.pdbx_strand_id
1 'polypeptide(L)' 'MARAKYYIKSQIEGEEIEELANFTRKDKAEQFLNGLFREYRKTDNFYPHWVRQGYFKTEFACLGLNRTTEYWIEKY' A
#
# COMPACT_ATOMS: atom_id res chain seq x y z
N MET A 1 -7.81 -19.62 19.99
CA MET A 1 -6.63 -18.86 19.53
C MET A 1 -7.02 -18.08 18.30
N ALA A 2 -6.97 -16.75 18.35
CA ALA A 2 -7.24 -15.91 17.17
C ALA A 2 -6.23 -16.26 16.07
N ARG A 3 -6.72 -16.51 14.85
CA ARG A 3 -5.88 -16.75 13.66
C ARG A 3 -5.29 -15.40 13.25
N ALA A 4 -3.98 -15.34 13.03
CA ALA A 4 -3.32 -14.11 12.60
C ALA A 4 -3.99 -13.57 11.32
N LYS A 5 -4.25 -12.27 11.29
CA LYS A 5 -4.75 -11.55 10.12
C LYS A 5 -3.75 -10.49 9.69
N TYR A 6 -3.56 -10.37 8.39
CA TYR A 6 -2.69 -9.41 7.73
C TYR A 6 -3.57 -8.48 6.91
N TYR A 7 -3.63 -7.24 7.31
CA TYR A 7 -4.43 -6.19 6.69
C TYR A 7 -3.53 -5.35 5.79
N ILE A 8 -3.96 -5.10 4.57
CA ILE A 8 -3.33 -4.15 3.66
C ILE A 8 -4.05 -2.84 3.84
N LYS A 9 -3.32 -1.82 4.30
CA LYS A 9 -3.85 -0.50 4.54
C LYS A 9 -3.23 0.52 3.61
N SER A 10 -3.98 1.55 3.28
CA SER A 10 -3.49 2.73 2.61
C SER A 10 -3.88 4.01 3.34
N GLN A 11 -3.08 5.04 3.19
CA GLN A 11 -3.42 6.37 3.68
C GLN A 11 -2.93 7.42 2.71
N ILE A 12 -3.85 8.24 2.21
CA ILE A 12 -3.51 9.49 1.52
C ILE A 12 -3.20 10.53 2.59
N GLU A 13 -2.15 11.31 2.40
CA GLU A 13 -1.77 12.38 3.33
C GLU A 13 -2.95 13.32 3.61
N GLY A 14 -3.34 13.42 4.89
CA GLY A 14 -4.47 14.22 5.35
C GLY A 14 -5.85 13.54 5.30
N GLU A 15 -5.93 12.29 4.84
CA GLU A 15 -7.16 11.51 4.79
C GLU A 15 -7.15 10.34 5.81
N GLU A 16 -8.32 9.74 6.01
CA GLU A 16 -8.47 8.57 6.87
C GLU A 16 -7.77 7.34 6.29
N ILE A 17 -7.42 6.41 7.18
CA ILE A 17 -6.78 5.15 6.79
C ILE A 17 -7.84 4.24 6.17
N GLU A 18 -7.56 3.76 4.97
CA GLU A 18 -8.39 2.82 4.24
C GLU A 18 -7.84 1.38 4.38
N GLU A 19 -8.73 0.40 4.57
CA GLU A 19 -8.39 -1.02 4.49
C GLU A 19 -8.68 -1.54 3.08
N LEU A 20 -7.63 -1.87 2.32
CA LEU A 20 -7.74 -2.34 0.95
C LEU A 20 -8.07 -3.83 0.86
N ALA A 21 -7.49 -4.63 1.75
CA ALA A 21 -7.67 -6.08 1.75
C ALA A 21 -7.24 -6.69 3.08
N ASN A 22 -7.70 -7.91 3.38
CA ASN A 22 -7.17 -8.70 4.48
C ASN A 22 -6.90 -10.15 4.05
N PHE A 23 -5.86 -10.72 4.64
CA PHE A 23 -5.39 -12.07 4.36
C PHE A 23 -5.07 -12.79 5.67
N THR A 24 -5.20 -14.12 5.66
CA THR A 24 -4.82 -14.96 6.81
C THR A 24 -3.38 -15.45 6.74
N ARG A 25 -2.70 -15.23 5.60
CA ARG A 25 -1.30 -15.63 5.38
C ARG A 25 -0.45 -14.44 4.94
N LYS A 26 0.77 -14.38 5.48
CA LYS A 26 1.73 -13.29 5.21
C LYS A 26 2.18 -13.25 3.75
N ASP A 27 2.44 -14.42 3.16
CA ASP A 27 2.89 -14.54 1.75
C ASP A 27 1.87 -13.94 0.78
N LYS A 28 0.57 -14.13 1.05
CA LYS A 28 -0.51 -13.57 0.23
C LYS A 28 -0.62 -12.06 0.37
N ALA A 29 -0.50 -11.54 1.59
CA ALA A 29 -0.46 -10.10 1.84
C ALA A 29 0.73 -9.43 1.14
N GLU A 30 1.93 -10.04 1.20
CA GLU A 30 3.11 -9.54 0.50
C GLU A 30 2.97 -9.64 -1.03
N GLN A 31 2.40 -10.73 -1.56
CA GLN A 31 2.12 -10.85 -3.00
C GLN A 31 1.18 -9.75 -3.48
N PHE A 32 0.13 -9.46 -2.72
CA PHE A 32 -0.82 -8.39 -3.03
C PHE A 32 -0.15 -7.01 -3.03
N LEU A 33 0.59 -6.68 -1.97
CA LEU A 33 1.29 -5.40 -1.87
C LEU A 33 2.33 -5.21 -2.98
N ASN A 34 3.09 -6.27 -3.32
CA ASN A 34 4.03 -6.25 -4.45
C ASN A 34 3.32 -6.08 -5.79
N GLY A 35 2.12 -6.63 -5.93
CA GLY A 35 1.25 -6.44 -7.09
C GLY A 35 0.88 -4.97 -7.25
N LEU A 36 0.33 -4.36 -6.21
CA LEU A 36 -0.05 -2.93 -6.20
C LEU A 36 1.13 -2.02 -6.60
N PHE A 37 2.31 -2.24 -6.02
CA PHE A 37 3.49 -1.46 -6.39
C PHE A 37 3.88 -1.59 -7.86
N ARG A 38 3.79 -2.80 -8.43
CA ARG A 38 4.07 -3.03 -9.85
C ARG A 38 3.03 -2.37 -10.75
N GLU A 39 1.78 -2.30 -10.31
CA GLU A 39 0.71 -1.58 -11.02
C GLU A 39 0.99 -0.09 -11.02
N TYR A 40 1.21 0.53 -9.85
CA TYR A 40 1.53 1.96 -9.75
C TYR A 40 2.78 2.34 -10.54
N ARG A 41 3.78 1.46 -10.64
CA ARG A 41 5.00 1.73 -11.43
C ARG A 41 4.72 1.82 -12.93
N LYS A 42 3.63 1.23 -13.42
CA LYS A 42 3.20 1.29 -14.81
C LYS A 42 2.21 2.43 -15.08
N THR A 43 1.63 3.01 -14.03
CA THR A 43 0.66 4.09 -14.14
C THR A 43 1.40 5.42 -14.26
N ASP A 44 1.10 6.17 -15.32
CA ASP A 44 1.62 7.52 -15.46
C ASP A 44 1.19 8.39 -14.27
N ASN A 45 2.04 9.35 -13.88
CA ASN A 45 1.84 10.25 -12.74
C ASN A 45 1.93 9.63 -11.33
N PHE A 46 2.21 8.31 -11.23
CA PHE A 46 2.50 7.66 -9.95
C PHE A 46 3.99 7.30 -9.86
N TYR A 47 4.62 7.69 -8.75
CA TYR A 47 6.03 7.42 -8.45
C TYR A 47 6.11 6.58 -7.18
N PRO A 48 6.06 5.25 -7.29
CA PRO A 48 6.10 4.39 -6.11
C PRO A 48 7.54 4.14 -5.65
N HIS A 49 7.75 4.24 -4.34
CA HIS A 49 9.01 4.06 -3.63
C HIS A 49 8.91 2.94 -2.59
N TRP A 50 9.66 1.87 -2.80
CA TRP A 50 9.72 0.74 -1.87
C TRP A 50 10.67 1.08 -0.71
N VAL A 51 10.11 1.31 0.49
CA VAL A 51 10.88 1.79 1.65
C VAL A 51 11.41 0.63 2.49
N ARG A 52 10.57 -0.37 2.76
CA ARG A 52 10.95 -1.60 3.48
C ARG A 52 9.99 -2.74 3.15
N GLN A 53 10.33 -3.97 3.52
CA GLN A 53 9.45 -5.12 3.32
C GLN A 53 8.07 -4.88 3.97
N GLY A 54 7.00 -5.02 3.20
CA GLY A 54 5.63 -4.79 3.65
C GLY A 54 5.23 -3.32 3.75
N TYR A 55 6.01 -2.39 3.17
CA TYR A 55 5.69 -0.96 3.14
C TYR A 55 6.27 -0.24 1.93
N PHE A 56 5.41 0.48 1.21
CA PHE A 56 5.83 1.40 0.15
C PHE A 56 5.03 2.70 0.21
N LYS A 57 5.60 3.75 -0.37
CA LYS A 57 4.93 5.03 -0.56
C LYS A 57 4.74 5.26 -2.05
N THR A 58 3.75 6.03 -2.44
CA THR A 58 3.58 6.48 -3.81
C THR A 58 3.29 7.96 -3.82
N GLU A 59 4.05 8.69 -4.61
CA GLU A 59 3.76 10.09 -4.90
C GLU A 59 2.90 10.16 -6.16
N PHE A 60 1.75 10.80 -6.07
CA PHE A 60 0.93 11.14 -7.21
C PHE A 60 1.18 12.59 -7.56
N ALA A 61 1.58 12.87 -8.81
CA ALA A 61 1.79 14.22 -9.31
C ALA A 61 0.97 14.47 -10.57
N CYS A 62 -0.08 15.28 -10.48
CA CYS A 62 -0.92 15.65 -11.62
C CYS A 62 -1.36 17.11 -11.52
N LEU A 63 -1.13 17.91 -12.58
CA LEU A 63 -1.60 19.30 -12.71
C LEU A 63 -1.33 20.18 -11.47
N GLY A 64 -0.16 20.05 -10.86
CA GLY A 64 0.23 20.84 -9.68
C GLY A 64 -0.29 20.32 -8.34
N LEU A 65 -1.04 19.21 -8.34
CA LEU A 65 -1.39 18.45 -7.14
C LEU A 65 -0.34 17.37 -6.91
N ASN A 66 0.37 17.48 -5.79
CA ASN A 66 1.24 16.43 -5.27
C ASN A 66 0.58 15.83 -4.03
N ARG A 67 0.30 14.53 -4.05
CA ARG A 67 -0.22 13.79 -2.89
C ARG A 67 0.64 12.57 -2.63
N THR A 68 0.96 12.35 -1.37
CA THR A 68 1.63 11.14 -0.93
C THR A 68 0.61 10.13 -0.43
N THR A 69 0.70 8.90 -0.91
CA THR A 69 -0.09 7.78 -0.41
C THR A 69 0.84 6.70 0.14
N GLU A 70 0.61 6.30 1.37
CA GLU A 70 1.36 5.21 2.02
C GLU A 70 0.57 3.91 1.96
N TYR A 71 1.28 2.78 1.81
CA TYR A 71 0.69 1.44 1.79
C TYR A 71 1.50 0.51 2.69
N TRP A 72 0.85 -0.18 3.65
CA TRP A 72 1.53 -1.10 4.55
C TRP A 72 0.72 -2.35 4.88
N ILE A 73 1.43 -3.37 5.35
CA ILE A 73 0.85 -4.58 5.95
C ILE A 73 0.81 -4.40 7.46
N GLU A 74 -0.37 -4.49 8.05
CA GLU A 74 -0.58 -4.53 9.50
C GLU A 74 -1.00 -5.92 9.96
N LYS A 75 -0.43 -6.41 11.06
CA LYS A 75 -0.71 -7.73 11.62
C LYS A 75 -1.52 -7.60 12.91
N TYR A 76 -2.63 -8.32 13.00
CA TYR A 76 -3.43 -8.53 14.22
C TYR A 76 -3.49 -10.01 14.62
#